data_AF-A0A959IJ37-F1
#
_entry.id   AF-A0A959IJ37-F1
#
_cell.length_a   1.000
_cell.length_b   1.000
_cell.length_c   1.000
_cell.angle_alpha   90.00
_cell.angle_beta   90.00
_cell.angle_gamma   90.00
#
_symmetry.space_group_name_H-M   'P 1'
#
loop_
_entity.id
_entity.type
_entity.pdbx_description
1 polymer ?
#
loop_
_entity_poly.entity_id
_entity_poly.type
_entity_poly.pdbx_seq_one_letter_code
_entity_poly.pdbx_strand_id
1 'polypeptide(L)'
;MSDNALPKLFYRELQKAITAEALSPEGKIEALYRLLNLLFVEATRQEKLHFTTLFARIAYTCHKYQLNRRLQYYVHQFRKRAPLADGGQTEELLLLGTKVLGNCIEAIFDEPPAAEIAELIPAEWTVPFVAVEVKQFLPKLRVLALEDDKAGACLLARSEVQPETVVRIAYNIADHNENFNPTIDLIHSITGFPVLLNLIDVEVGADGIYRPRAFVVEPDFLVEVTSVSECFQPQGADPWGYLLKKFLPFEATSALMIGHIANYFLDELMTDPEATFQDLAPKTFQLNPLTFCLFTDRQIREIMQKSQKHFVHLKRMVAQDFASENILREDCYLEPSFYSETYGLQGRLDLLYRPAGQDDQAAIVELKSGKPFMPNVYGLSASHFTQTLLYDLLVHSAFGSKTKVANYILYSGQDDRQLRFAPTIRSQQYEAMQLRNQLVALERLLAQLGEGEDDLIEQGQRLFGRLSPARFPELRGFARSHLAQFEAVYNRLDDLEKRYFIAFAGFVAREQALAKTGASDQETLNGLAALWLNTPEEKIENFNLIEFLELAENHSGEEEPILIFRRTERTHPLANFRSGDIAVLYPQQEGQIGVLAGQIFKCSIIELDQERIVIRLRSRQFNDRIFA
;
A
#
# COMPACT_ATOMS: atom_id res chain seq x y z
N MET A 1 -7.90 -17.43 -29.76
CA MET A 1 -9.24 -17.59 -30.35
C MET A 1 -9.67 -16.20 -30.75
N SER A 2 -10.27 -16.02 -31.94
CA SER A 2 -10.85 -14.73 -32.32
C SER A 2 -11.85 -14.28 -31.24
N ASP A 3 -11.83 -13.01 -30.86
CA ASP A 3 -12.69 -12.46 -29.79
C ASP A 3 -14.19 -12.76 -30.03
N ASN A 4 -14.61 -12.94 -31.29
CA ASN A 4 -15.99 -13.25 -31.69
C ASN A 4 -16.52 -14.68 -31.38
N ALA A 5 -15.68 -15.58 -30.84
CA ALA A 5 -16.11 -16.95 -30.50
C ALA A 5 -16.37 -17.15 -29.00
N LEU A 6 -15.81 -16.29 -28.16
CA LEU A 6 -15.82 -16.41 -26.70
C LEU A 6 -17.22 -16.18 -26.07
N PRO A 7 -17.96 -15.10 -26.39
CA PRO A 7 -19.33 -14.90 -25.89
C PRO A 7 -20.26 -16.07 -26.25
N LYS A 8 -20.19 -16.57 -27.49
CA LYS A 8 -20.97 -17.74 -27.94
C LYS A 8 -20.68 -18.99 -27.12
N LEU A 9 -19.41 -19.20 -26.74
CA LEU A 9 -19.04 -20.30 -25.87
C LEU A 9 -19.63 -20.12 -24.47
N PHE A 10 -19.52 -18.93 -23.87
CA PHE A 10 -20.10 -18.65 -22.55
C PHE A 10 -21.62 -18.84 -22.54
N TYR A 11 -22.33 -18.34 -23.56
CA TYR A 11 -23.77 -18.57 -23.69
C TYR A 11 -24.11 -20.05 -23.84
N ARG A 12 -23.33 -20.82 -24.61
CA ARG A 12 -23.53 -22.27 -24.75
C ARG A 12 -23.30 -23.01 -23.43
N GLU A 13 -22.26 -22.66 -22.68
CA GLU A 13 -21.99 -23.28 -21.37
C GLU A 13 -23.04 -22.85 -20.32
N LEU A 14 -23.57 -21.64 -20.39
CA LEU A 14 -24.73 -21.21 -19.60
C LEU A 14 -25.95 -22.10 -19.89
N GLN A 15 -26.31 -22.26 -21.17
CA GLN A 15 -27.43 -23.12 -21.59
C GLN A 15 -27.25 -24.56 -21.09
N LYS A 16 -26.06 -25.14 -21.28
CA LYS A 16 -25.75 -26.49 -20.80
C LYS A 16 -25.90 -26.62 -19.28
N ALA A 17 -25.43 -25.63 -18.52
CA ALA A 17 -25.51 -25.67 -17.06
C ALA A 17 -26.97 -25.71 -16.58
N ILE A 18 -27.87 -24.96 -17.22
CA ILE A 18 -29.29 -24.90 -16.81
C ILE A 18 -30.12 -26.07 -17.34
N THR A 19 -29.84 -26.58 -18.54
CA THR A 19 -30.61 -27.69 -19.16
C THR A 19 -30.09 -29.08 -18.80
N ALA A 20 -28.98 -29.19 -18.05
CA ALA A 20 -28.45 -30.49 -17.64
C ALA A 20 -29.40 -31.22 -16.69
N GLU A 21 -30.15 -32.20 -17.20
CA GLU A 21 -31.08 -33.04 -16.41
C GLU A 21 -30.36 -33.90 -15.37
N ALA A 22 -29.08 -34.20 -15.58
CA ALA A 22 -28.26 -35.00 -14.67
C ALA A 22 -27.77 -34.23 -13.43
N LEU A 23 -27.87 -32.90 -13.41
CA LEU A 23 -27.44 -32.07 -12.28
C LEU A 23 -28.63 -31.77 -11.36
N SER A 24 -28.43 -31.94 -10.05
CA SER A 24 -29.35 -31.38 -9.06
C SER A 24 -29.40 -29.85 -9.19
N PRO A 25 -30.45 -29.18 -8.67
CA PRO A 25 -30.51 -27.73 -8.63
C PRO A 25 -29.25 -27.08 -8.03
N GLU A 26 -28.68 -27.67 -6.97
CA GLU A 26 -27.42 -27.22 -6.34
C GLU A 26 -26.23 -27.39 -7.29
N GLY A 27 -26.15 -28.53 -7.98
CA GLY A 27 -25.11 -28.79 -8.98
C GLY A 27 -25.17 -27.81 -10.16
N LYS A 28 -26.38 -27.36 -10.55
CA LYS A 28 -26.55 -26.31 -11.57
C LYS A 28 -26.05 -24.96 -11.05
N ILE A 29 -26.39 -24.58 -9.82
CA ILE A 29 -25.88 -23.34 -9.19
C ILE A 29 -24.36 -23.35 -9.11
N GLU A 30 -23.76 -24.48 -8.71
CA GLU A 30 -22.31 -24.62 -8.66
C GLU A 30 -21.68 -24.44 -10.05
N ALA A 31 -22.29 -25.03 -11.09
CA ALA A 31 -21.84 -24.86 -12.48
C ALA A 31 -21.93 -23.38 -12.92
N LEU A 32 -23.02 -22.68 -12.61
CA LEU A 32 -23.17 -21.25 -12.89
C LEU A 32 -22.14 -20.41 -12.12
N TYR A 33 -21.88 -20.73 -10.84
CA TYR A 33 -20.86 -20.04 -10.06
C TYR A 33 -19.46 -20.21 -10.65
N ARG A 34 -19.09 -21.43 -11.06
CA ARG A 34 -17.82 -21.70 -11.76
C ARG A 34 -17.74 -20.94 -13.08
N LEU A 35 -18.83 -20.88 -13.84
CA LEU A 35 -18.90 -20.14 -15.10
C LEU A 35 -18.74 -18.63 -14.89
N LEU A 36 -19.34 -18.07 -13.83
CA LEU A 36 -19.17 -16.67 -13.45
C LEU A 36 -17.70 -16.36 -13.16
N ASN A 37 -17.04 -17.21 -12.38
CA ASN A 37 -15.62 -17.04 -12.07
C ASN A 37 -14.77 -17.07 -13.34
N LEU A 38 -15.03 -18.02 -14.23
CA LEU A 38 -14.34 -18.13 -15.51
C LEU A 38 -14.58 -16.89 -16.40
N LEU A 39 -15.81 -16.38 -16.44
CA LEU A 39 -16.17 -15.16 -17.17
C LEU A 39 -15.31 -13.97 -16.73
N PHE A 40 -15.23 -13.70 -15.43
CA PHE A 40 -14.41 -12.61 -14.91
C PHE A 40 -12.91 -12.87 -15.10
N VAL A 41 -12.43 -14.12 -15.03
CA VAL A 41 -11.03 -14.47 -15.30
C VAL A 41 -10.66 -14.18 -16.76
N GLU A 42 -11.48 -14.60 -17.71
CA GLU A 42 -11.25 -14.34 -19.14
C GLU A 42 -11.40 -12.84 -19.47
N ALA A 43 -12.40 -12.16 -18.88
CA ALA A 43 -12.63 -10.73 -19.08
C ALA A 43 -11.43 -9.84 -18.65
N THR A 44 -10.59 -10.33 -17.73
CA THR A 44 -9.37 -9.65 -17.28
C THR A 44 -8.08 -10.32 -17.76
N ARG A 45 -8.14 -11.36 -18.61
CA ARG A 45 -6.95 -12.16 -18.95
C ARG A 45 -5.87 -11.34 -19.66
N GLN A 46 -6.29 -10.43 -20.51
CA GLN A 46 -5.37 -9.59 -21.29
C GLN A 46 -4.67 -8.53 -20.43
N GLU A 47 -5.25 -8.16 -19.28
CA GLU A 47 -4.75 -7.13 -18.37
C GLU A 47 -3.46 -7.56 -17.67
N LYS A 48 -3.31 -8.87 -17.41
CA LYS A 48 -2.22 -9.44 -16.62
C LYS A 48 -2.04 -8.72 -15.26
N LEU A 49 -3.13 -8.17 -14.73
CA LEU A 49 -3.20 -7.61 -13.39
C LEU A 49 -3.39 -8.75 -12.40
N HIS A 50 -2.69 -8.66 -11.27
CA HIS A 50 -2.94 -9.54 -10.15
C HIS A 50 -4.13 -9.01 -9.35
N PHE A 51 -5.01 -9.92 -8.95
CA PHE A 51 -6.13 -9.66 -8.05
C PHE A 51 -6.07 -10.71 -6.94
N THR A 52 -5.98 -10.26 -5.70
CA THR A 52 -5.94 -11.14 -4.51
C THR A 52 -7.29 -11.80 -4.25
N THR A 53 -8.38 -11.16 -4.69
CA THR A 53 -9.74 -11.65 -4.50
C THR A 53 -10.55 -11.66 -5.80
N LEU A 54 -11.51 -12.57 -5.89
CA LEU A 54 -12.52 -12.53 -6.96
C LEU A 54 -13.33 -11.23 -6.91
N PHE A 55 -13.57 -10.68 -5.72
CA PHE A 55 -14.19 -9.38 -5.53
C PHE A 55 -13.45 -8.27 -6.30
N ALA A 56 -12.16 -8.09 -6.06
CA ALA A 56 -11.41 -7.00 -6.68
C ALA A 56 -11.35 -7.14 -8.21
N ARG A 57 -11.31 -8.39 -8.69
CA ARG A 57 -11.44 -8.69 -10.12
C ARG A 57 -12.80 -8.28 -10.67
N ILE A 58 -13.89 -8.64 -9.99
CA ILE A 58 -15.26 -8.22 -10.38
C ILE A 58 -15.37 -6.71 -10.37
N ALA A 59 -14.96 -6.03 -9.29
CA ALA A 59 -15.00 -4.57 -9.18
C ALA A 59 -14.22 -3.88 -10.32
N TYR A 60 -13.03 -4.39 -10.65
CA TYR A 60 -12.25 -3.92 -11.79
C TYR A 60 -12.99 -4.11 -13.11
N THR A 61 -13.52 -5.32 -13.37
CA THR A 61 -14.28 -5.63 -14.58
C THR A 61 -15.52 -4.76 -14.70
N CYS A 62 -16.28 -4.60 -13.61
CA CYS A 62 -17.48 -3.77 -13.58
C CYS A 62 -17.17 -2.32 -13.92
N HIS A 63 -16.05 -1.78 -13.44
CA HIS A 63 -15.58 -0.45 -13.81
C HIS A 63 -15.15 -0.39 -15.28
N LYS A 64 -14.32 -1.34 -15.74
CA LYS A 64 -13.78 -1.39 -17.11
C LYS A 64 -14.89 -1.45 -18.17
N TYR A 65 -15.88 -2.31 -17.98
CA TYR A 65 -16.98 -2.51 -18.92
C TYR A 65 -18.24 -1.70 -18.53
N GLN A 66 -18.14 -0.79 -17.55
CA GLN A 66 -19.21 0.11 -17.13
C GLN A 66 -20.54 -0.59 -16.81
N LEU A 67 -20.47 -1.75 -16.14
CA LEU A 67 -21.65 -2.49 -15.72
C LEU A 67 -22.50 -1.59 -14.81
N ASN A 68 -23.81 -1.57 -14.99
CA ASN A 68 -24.68 -0.72 -14.16
C ASN A 68 -24.72 -1.20 -12.70
N ARG A 69 -24.98 -0.28 -11.76
CA ARG A 69 -25.02 -0.56 -10.30
C ARG A 69 -25.94 -1.72 -9.91
N ARG A 70 -27.05 -1.88 -10.63
CA ARG A 70 -28.04 -2.93 -10.37
C ARG A 70 -27.48 -4.31 -10.71
N LEU A 71 -26.82 -4.46 -11.86
CA LEU A 71 -26.13 -5.69 -12.25
C LEU A 71 -24.98 -6.01 -11.29
N GLN A 72 -24.17 -5.00 -10.92
CA GLN A 72 -23.09 -5.16 -9.93
C GLN A 72 -23.65 -5.76 -8.62
N TYR A 73 -24.69 -5.17 -8.06
CA TYR A 73 -25.36 -5.68 -6.87
C TYR A 73 -25.74 -7.16 -6.99
N TYR A 74 -26.40 -7.56 -8.09
CA TYR A 74 -26.85 -8.95 -8.26
C TYR A 74 -25.70 -9.93 -8.53
N VAL A 75 -24.64 -9.50 -9.20
CA VAL A 75 -23.40 -10.30 -9.33
C VAL A 75 -22.87 -10.65 -7.94
N HIS A 76 -22.78 -9.68 -7.04
CA HIS A 76 -22.28 -9.94 -5.68
C HIS A 76 -23.25 -10.76 -4.83
N GLN A 77 -24.56 -10.54 -4.96
CA GLN A 77 -25.58 -11.37 -4.29
C GLN A 77 -25.47 -12.84 -4.71
N PHE A 78 -25.39 -13.11 -6.02
CA PHE A 78 -25.23 -14.46 -6.52
C PHE A 78 -23.90 -15.06 -6.08
N ARG A 79 -22.79 -14.33 -6.23
CA ARG A 79 -21.44 -14.80 -5.83
C ARG A 79 -21.36 -15.15 -4.34
N LYS A 80 -22.07 -14.43 -3.46
CA LYS A 80 -22.08 -14.68 -2.00
C LYS A 80 -22.98 -15.86 -1.61
N ARG A 81 -24.14 -16.00 -2.25
CA ARG A 81 -25.15 -17.02 -1.91
C ARG A 81 -24.90 -18.37 -2.59
N ALA A 82 -24.36 -18.38 -3.81
CA ALA A 82 -24.18 -19.62 -4.59
C ALA A 82 -23.33 -20.70 -3.89
N PRO A 83 -22.21 -20.38 -3.21
CA PRO A 83 -21.43 -21.38 -2.47
C PRO A 83 -22.15 -21.94 -1.24
N LEU A 84 -23.19 -21.25 -0.75
CA LEU A 84 -23.95 -21.60 0.45
C LEU A 84 -25.32 -22.22 0.10
N ALA A 85 -25.55 -22.58 -1.17
CA ALA A 85 -26.84 -23.09 -1.61
C ALA A 85 -27.20 -24.38 -0.87
N ASP A 86 -28.22 -24.29 -0.02
CA ASP A 86 -28.92 -25.43 0.57
C ASP A 86 -30.35 -25.49 -0.01
N GLY A 87 -31.00 -26.66 0.11
CA GLY A 87 -32.23 -27.00 -0.62
C GLY A 87 -33.45 -26.08 -0.40
N GLY A 88 -33.35 -25.04 0.44
CA GLY A 88 -34.45 -24.11 0.76
C GLY A 88 -34.66 -22.94 -0.21
N GLN A 89 -33.67 -22.56 -1.03
CA GLN A 89 -33.75 -21.39 -1.94
C GLN A 89 -33.18 -21.64 -3.35
N THR A 90 -33.07 -22.90 -3.75
CA THR A 90 -32.31 -23.28 -4.95
C THR A 90 -32.92 -22.76 -6.27
N GLU A 91 -34.24 -22.63 -6.37
CA GLU A 91 -34.90 -22.11 -7.58
C GLU A 91 -34.67 -20.61 -7.79
N GLU A 92 -34.87 -19.78 -6.76
CA GLU A 92 -34.61 -18.34 -6.81
C GLU A 92 -33.15 -18.04 -7.16
N LEU A 93 -32.23 -18.80 -6.58
CA LEU A 93 -30.79 -18.61 -6.76
C LEU A 93 -30.32 -19.08 -8.14
N LEU A 94 -30.95 -20.13 -8.69
CA LEU A 94 -30.72 -20.57 -10.06
C LEU A 94 -31.15 -19.49 -11.06
N LEU A 95 -32.37 -18.96 -10.91
CA LEU A 95 -32.88 -17.87 -11.75
C LEU A 95 -32.00 -16.61 -11.64
N LEU A 96 -31.57 -16.24 -10.42
CA LEU A 96 -30.65 -15.14 -10.20
C LEU A 96 -29.32 -15.37 -10.94
N GLY A 97 -28.72 -16.55 -10.78
CA GLY A 97 -27.46 -16.91 -11.43
C GLY A 97 -27.54 -16.88 -12.96
N THR A 98 -28.62 -17.41 -13.53
CA THR A 98 -28.87 -17.41 -14.98
C THR A 98 -28.97 -15.98 -15.51
N LYS A 99 -29.72 -15.11 -14.83
CA LYS A 99 -29.87 -13.71 -15.23
C LYS A 99 -28.56 -12.92 -15.09
N VAL A 100 -27.87 -13.10 -13.97
CA VAL A 100 -26.55 -12.49 -13.71
C VAL A 100 -25.57 -12.86 -14.83
N LEU A 101 -25.44 -14.15 -15.17
CA LEU A 101 -24.55 -14.59 -16.24
C LEU A 101 -24.97 -14.05 -17.60
N GLY A 102 -26.25 -14.16 -17.95
CA GLY A 102 -26.76 -13.68 -19.23
C GLY A 102 -26.45 -12.20 -19.46
N ASN A 103 -26.74 -11.36 -18.46
CA ASN A 103 -26.48 -9.91 -18.54
C ASN A 103 -24.99 -9.56 -18.41
N CYS A 104 -24.19 -10.32 -17.66
CA CYS A 104 -22.74 -10.10 -17.62
C CYS A 104 -22.06 -10.45 -18.94
N ILE A 105 -22.44 -11.56 -19.59
CA ILE A 105 -21.89 -11.94 -20.90
C ILE A 105 -22.22 -10.85 -21.92
N GLU A 106 -23.48 -10.41 -21.96
CA GLU A 106 -23.94 -9.33 -22.84
C GLU A 106 -23.17 -8.03 -22.58
N ALA A 107 -23.07 -7.59 -21.32
CA ALA A 107 -22.42 -6.34 -20.96
C ALA A 107 -20.89 -6.34 -21.15
N ILE A 108 -20.22 -7.49 -20.96
CA ILE A 108 -18.76 -7.60 -21.07
C ILE A 108 -18.31 -7.73 -22.53
N PHE A 109 -19.06 -8.48 -23.34
CA PHE A 109 -18.68 -8.76 -24.72
C PHE A 109 -19.44 -7.95 -25.77
N ASP A 110 -20.44 -7.16 -25.36
CA ASP A 110 -21.31 -6.38 -26.26
C ASP A 110 -21.99 -7.27 -27.34
N GLU A 111 -22.32 -8.51 -26.98
CA GLU A 111 -22.99 -9.48 -27.86
C GLU A 111 -24.24 -10.03 -27.17
N PRO A 112 -25.45 -9.81 -27.73
CA PRO A 112 -26.69 -10.29 -27.12
C PRO A 112 -26.85 -11.82 -27.30
N PRO A 113 -27.63 -12.47 -26.42
CA PRO A 113 -27.91 -13.90 -26.54
C PRO A 113 -28.73 -14.20 -27.81
N ALA A 114 -28.52 -15.39 -28.39
CA ALA A 114 -29.43 -15.93 -29.40
C ALA A 114 -30.83 -16.18 -28.81
N ALA A 115 -31.88 -16.17 -29.65
CA ALA A 115 -33.28 -16.26 -29.21
C ALA A 115 -33.53 -17.44 -28.24
N GLU A 116 -33.00 -18.63 -28.54
CA GLU A 116 -33.11 -19.82 -27.70
C GLU A 116 -32.54 -19.65 -26.29
N ILE A 117 -31.50 -18.84 -26.13
CA ILE A 117 -30.84 -18.58 -24.85
C ILE A 117 -31.49 -17.39 -24.14
N ALA A 118 -31.96 -16.41 -24.91
CA ALA A 118 -32.71 -15.27 -24.39
C ALA A 118 -33.99 -15.72 -23.67
N GLU A 119 -34.70 -16.73 -24.18
CA GLU A 119 -35.89 -17.32 -23.54
C GLU A 119 -35.58 -17.98 -22.18
N LEU A 120 -34.34 -18.43 -21.97
CA LEU A 120 -33.89 -19.05 -20.73
C LEU A 120 -33.47 -18.03 -19.66
N ILE A 121 -33.17 -16.80 -20.07
CA ILE A 121 -32.75 -15.72 -19.17
C ILE A 121 -34.00 -15.07 -18.56
N PRO A 122 -34.16 -15.06 -17.23
CA PRO A 122 -35.34 -14.46 -16.60
C PRO A 122 -35.54 -13.00 -16.97
N ALA A 123 -36.79 -12.59 -17.25
CA ALA A 123 -37.13 -11.21 -17.64
C ALA A 123 -37.01 -10.21 -16.48
N GLU A 124 -37.37 -10.61 -15.26
CA GLU A 124 -37.28 -9.79 -14.04
C GLU A 124 -36.18 -10.28 -13.10
N TRP A 125 -35.77 -9.45 -12.14
CA TRP A 125 -34.82 -9.85 -11.09
C TRP A 125 -35.58 -10.52 -9.96
N THR A 126 -35.06 -11.61 -9.41
CA THR A 126 -35.73 -12.40 -8.37
C THR A 126 -35.71 -11.76 -6.98
N VAL A 127 -34.76 -10.85 -6.73
CA VAL A 127 -34.57 -10.19 -5.43
C VAL A 127 -34.74 -8.68 -5.62
N PRO A 128 -35.45 -7.96 -4.72
CA PRO A 128 -35.58 -6.50 -4.82
C PRO A 128 -34.21 -5.83 -4.62
N PHE A 129 -33.92 -4.81 -5.42
CA PHE A 129 -32.76 -3.96 -5.22
C PHE A 129 -33.06 -2.97 -4.08
N VAL A 130 -32.35 -3.08 -2.97
CA VAL A 130 -32.50 -2.17 -1.83
C VAL A 130 -31.34 -1.16 -1.86
N ALA A 131 -31.62 0.05 -2.33
CA ALA A 131 -30.69 1.16 -2.17
C ALA A 131 -30.78 1.69 -0.74
N VAL A 132 -29.64 1.78 -0.06
CA VAL A 132 -29.57 2.48 1.23
C VAL A 132 -29.44 3.97 0.93
N GLU A 133 -30.32 4.79 1.51
CA GLU A 133 -30.20 6.24 1.41
C GLU A 133 -29.03 6.72 2.28
N VAL A 134 -28.05 7.37 1.65
CA VAL A 134 -26.87 7.92 2.32
C VAL A 134 -27.19 9.31 2.81
N LYS A 135 -27.20 9.48 4.14
CA LYS A 135 -27.44 10.77 4.80
C LYS A 135 -26.19 11.65 4.84
N GLN A 136 -25.04 11.03 5.01
CA GLN A 136 -23.76 11.73 5.17
C GLN A 136 -22.62 10.87 4.62
N PHE A 137 -21.60 11.54 4.06
CA PHE A 137 -20.35 10.92 3.64
C PHE A 137 -19.19 11.48 4.46
N LEU A 138 -18.34 10.60 4.97
CA LEU A 138 -17.14 10.94 5.72
C LEU A 138 -15.92 10.34 4.99
N PRO A 139 -14.98 11.14 4.46
CA PRO A 139 -13.79 10.59 3.79
C PRO A 139 -12.95 9.69 4.70
N LYS A 140 -12.93 10.01 6.00
CA LYS A 140 -12.24 9.26 7.06
C LYS A 140 -13.04 9.34 8.35
N LEU A 141 -13.06 8.25 9.12
CA LEU A 141 -13.53 8.24 10.50
C LEU A 141 -12.60 7.37 11.36
N ARG A 142 -12.01 7.97 12.39
CA ARG A 142 -11.20 7.27 13.39
C ARG A 142 -12.09 6.77 14.52
N VAL A 143 -11.99 5.48 14.83
CA VAL A 143 -12.85 4.81 15.82
C VAL A 143 -12.06 3.83 16.69
N LEU A 144 -12.53 3.63 17.92
CA LEU A 144 -12.16 2.51 18.76
C LEU A 144 -13.26 1.46 18.64
N ALA A 145 -12.99 0.37 17.91
CA ALA A 145 -13.88 -0.78 17.86
C ALA A 145 -13.81 -1.54 19.19
N LEU A 146 -14.96 -1.78 19.80
CA LEU A 146 -15.08 -2.33 21.16
C LEU A 146 -15.41 -3.83 21.14
N GLU A 147 -16.24 -4.25 20.20
CA GLU A 147 -16.65 -5.64 20.02
C GLU A 147 -17.30 -5.83 18.63
N ASP A 148 -17.65 -7.07 18.31
CA ASP A 148 -18.28 -7.45 17.04
C ASP A 148 -19.62 -8.17 17.26
N ASP A 149 -20.69 -7.58 16.73
CA ASP A 149 -21.97 -8.24 16.49
C ASP A 149 -21.86 -9.09 15.20
N LYS A 150 -21.34 -10.31 15.35
CA LYS A 150 -21.17 -11.28 14.26
C LYS A 150 -22.48 -11.63 13.56
N ALA A 151 -23.60 -11.66 14.30
CA ALA A 151 -24.90 -11.99 13.73
C ALA A 151 -25.38 -10.88 12.78
N GLY A 152 -25.12 -9.62 13.14
CA GLY A 152 -25.40 -8.45 12.31
C GLY A 152 -24.30 -8.07 11.31
N ALA A 153 -23.15 -8.76 11.32
CA ALA A 153 -21.94 -8.34 10.61
C ALA A 153 -21.59 -6.86 10.86
N CYS A 154 -21.60 -6.45 12.14
CA CYS A 154 -21.40 -5.07 12.56
C CYS A 154 -20.39 -4.98 13.71
N LEU A 155 -19.37 -4.14 13.57
CA LEU A 155 -18.55 -3.72 14.71
C LEU A 155 -19.30 -2.67 15.54
N LEU A 156 -19.24 -2.78 16.85
CA LEU A 156 -19.68 -1.75 17.78
C LEU A 156 -18.48 -0.91 18.18
N ALA A 157 -18.52 0.40 17.91
CA ALA A 157 -17.38 1.27 18.09
C ALA A 157 -17.75 2.64 18.64
N ARG A 158 -16.77 3.37 19.14
CA ARG A 158 -16.88 4.79 19.50
C ARG A 158 -15.99 5.61 18.58
N SER A 159 -16.48 6.75 18.11
CA SER A 159 -15.67 7.69 17.34
C SER A 159 -14.99 8.70 18.25
N GLU A 160 -13.84 9.23 17.86
CA GLU A 160 -13.19 10.31 18.63
C GLU A 160 -14.02 11.59 18.66
N VAL A 161 -14.86 11.82 17.64
CA VAL A 161 -15.73 12.99 17.54
C VAL A 161 -16.96 12.89 18.45
N GLN A 162 -17.46 11.67 18.67
CA GLN A 162 -18.64 11.36 19.50
C GLN A 162 -18.33 10.15 20.40
N PRO A 163 -17.50 10.32 21.43
CA PRO A 163 -17.04 9.22 22.29
C PRO A 163 -18.14 8.66 23.20
N GLU A 164 -19.20 9.42 23.45
CA GLU A 164 -20.33 9.02 24.28
C GLU A 164 -21.29 8.05 23.57
N THR A 165 -21.28 8.01 22.24
CA THR A 165 -22.22 7.24 21.44
C THR A 165 -21.55 6.01 20.83
N VAL A 166 -22.16 4.83 21.03
CA VAL A 166 -21.76 3.62 20.32
C VAL A 166 -22.42 3.61 18.94
N VAL A 167 -21.60 3.55 17.90
CA VAL A 167 -22.03 3.45 16.50
C VAL A 167 -21.89 2.02 15.99
N ARG A 168 -22.72 1.65 15.01
CA ARG A 168 -22.66 0.36 14.31
C ARG A 168 -21.96 0.53 12.98
N ILE A 169 -20.88 -0.22 12.76
CA ILE A 169 -20.09 -0.21 11.53
C ILE A 169 -20.27 -1.54 10.82
N ALA A 170 -20.97 -1.55 9.70
CA ALA A 170 -21.23 -2.77 8.94
C ALA A 170 -20.01 -3.19 8.10
N TYR A 171 -19.70 -4.48 8.13
CA TYR A 171 -18.70 -5.13 7.28
C TYR A 171 -19.34 -6.25 6.46
N ASN A 172 -18.55 -6.93 5.63
CA ASN A 172 -19.03 -8.01 4.77
C ASN A 172 -20.15 -7.58 3.80
N ILE A 173 -20.13 -6.31 3.39
CA ILE A 173 -21.06 -5.74 2.42
C ILE A 173 -20.53 -6.03 1.01
N ALA A 174 -21.37 -6.72 0.24
CA ALA A 174 -21.18 -7.01 -1.17
C ALA A 174 -20.94 -5.73 -1.98
N ASP A 175 -19.99 -5.76 -2.93
CA ASP A 175 -19.60 -4.60 -3.75
C ASP A 175 -19.06 -3.38 -2.97
N HIS A 176 -18.69 -3.57 -1.69
CA HIS A 176 -18.37 -2.45 -0.82
C HIS A 176 -17.11 -2.68 0.01
N ASN A 177 -17.13 -3.61 0.98
CA ASN A 177 -16.03 -3.79 1.92
C ASN A 177 -15.74 -5.24 2.31
N GLU A 178 -16.37 -6.20 1.62
CA GLU A 178 -16.16 -7.63 1.88
C GLU A 178 -14.74 -8.13 1.64
N ASN A 179 -13.93 -7.42 0.84
CA ASN A 179 -12.50 -7.71 0.71
C ASN A 179 -11.74 -7.52 2.02
N PHE A 180 -12.31 -6.81 3.00
CA PHE A 180 -11.76 -6.66 4.35
C PHE A 180 -12.29 -7.69 5.35
N ASN A 181 -13.06 -8.71 4.94
CA ASN A 181 -13.41 -9.82 5.84
C ASN A 181 -12.17 -10.49 6.47
N PRO A 182 -11.05 -10.72 5.74
CA PRO A 182 -9.84 -11.24 6.37
C PRO A 182 -9.23 -10.26 7.39
N THR A 183 -9.49 -8.95 7.27
CA THR A 183 -9.11 -7.97 8.30
C THR A 183 -9.98 -8.12 9.54
N ILE A 184 -11.28 -8.38 9.41
CA ILE A 184 -12.15 -8.69 10.54
C ILE A 184 -11.70 -9.99 11.24
N ASP A 185 -11.41 -11.05 10.47
CA ASP A 185 -10.91 -12.31 11.03
C ASP A 185 -9.57 -12.14 11.77
N LEU A 186 -8.69 -11.30 11.24
CA LEU A 186 -7.42 -10.93 11.86
C LEU A 186 -7.63 -10.19 13.18
N ILE A 187 -8.62 -9.30 13.27
CA ILE A 187 -8.95 -8.61 14.52
C ILE A 187 -9.36 -9.64 15.58
N HIS A 188 -10.22 -10.60 15.22
CA HIS A 188 -10.64 -11.67 16.14
C HIS A 188 -9.49 -12.56 16.61
N SER A 189 -8.57 -12.90 15.70
CA SER A 189 -7.58 -13.94 15.95
C SER A 189 -6.24 -13.43 16.50
N ILE A 190 -5.95 -12.13 16.35
CA ILE A 190 -4.60 -11.58 16.61
C ILE A 190 -4.64 -10.32 17.46
N THR A 191 -5.33 -9.26 17.01
CA THR A 191 -5.29 -7.96 17.73
C THR A 191 -6.22 -7.95 18.94
N GLY A 192 -7.35 -8.65 18.86
CA GLY A 192 -8.42 -8.59 19.85
C GLY A 192 -9.17 -7.26 19.83
N PHE A 193 -10.07 -7.11 20.80
CA PHE A 193 -10.78 -5.86 21.09
C PHE A 193 -10.45 -5.37 22.50
N PRO A 194 -10.48 -4.05 22.76
CA PRO A 194 -10.75 -2.99 21.79
C PRO A 194 -9.57 -2.76 20.82
N VAL A 195 -9.86 -2.23 19.63
CA VAL A 195 -8.84 -1.94 18.60
C VAL A 195 -9.11 -0.63 17.87
N LEU A 196 -8.05 0.17 17.65
CA LEU A 196 -8.13 1.41 16.88
C LEU A 196 -8.21 1.13 15.38
N LEU A 197 -9.16 1.77 14.72
CA LEU A 197 -9.38 1.67 13.29
C LEU A 197 -9.50 3.06 12.66
N ASN A 198 -8.92 3.21 11.48
CA ASN A 198 -9.38 4.22 10.53
C ASN A 198 -10.31 3.57 9.51
N LEU A 199 -11.49 4.16 9.37
CA LEU A 199 -12.47 3.82 8.35
C LEU A 199 -12.35 4.82 7.20
N ILE A 200 -12.30 4.32 5.96
CA ILE A 200 -12.12 5.16 4.77
C ILE A 200 -13.39 5.15 3.93
N ASP A 201 -13.74 6.32 3.37
CA ASP A 201 -14.90 6.55 2.50
C ASP A 201 -16.19 6.00 3.11
N VAL A 202 -16.61 6.56 4.25
CA VAL A 202 -17.72 6.06 5.07
C VAL A 202 -19.04 6.69 4.65
N GLU A 203 -19.97 5.84 4.20
CA GLU A 203 -21.36 6.19 3.94
C GLU A 203 -22.19 5.96 5.22
N VAL A 204 -22.79 7.02 5.77
CA VAL A 204 -23.70 6.93 6.92
C VAL A 204 -25.12 6.84 6.39
N GLY A 205 -25.78 5.71 6.62
CA GLY A 205 -27.15 5.48 6.17
C GLY A 205 -28.17 6.25 7.00
N ALA A 206 -29.37 6.47 6.45
CA ALA A 206 -30.51 7.01 7.20
C ALA A 206 -30.92 6.14 8.40
N ASP A 207 -30.52 4.87 8.39
CA ASP A 207 -30.66 3.91 9.49
C ASP A 207 -29.61 4.09 10.61
N GLY A 208 -28.67 5.03 10.47
CA GLY A 208 -27.60 5.29 11.44
C GLY A 208 -26.44 4.30 11.39
N ILE A 209 -26.42 3.38 10.42
CA ILE A 209 -25.33 2.41 10.25
C ILE A 209 -24.25 3.00 9.34
N TYR A 210 -23.00 2.86 9.78
CA TYR A 210 -21.80 3.32 9.09
C TYR A 210 -21.30 2.21 8.15
N ARG A 211 -21.08 2.55 6.89
CA ARG A 211 -20.68 1.63 5.83
C ARG A 211 -19.38 2.13 5.20
N PRO A 212 -18.21 1.72 5.73
CA PRO A 212 -16.92 2.15 5.21
C PRO A 212 -16.49 1.29 4.02
N ARG A 213 -15.77 1.88 3.06
CA ARG A 213 -15.18 1.13 1.94
C ARG A 213 -13.93 0.34 2.36
N ALA A 214 -13.17 0.86 3.31
CA ALA A 214 -11.96 0.20 3.81
C ALA A 214 -11.76 0.35 5.31
N PHE A 215 -11.02 -0.60 5.87
CA PHE A 215 -10.61 -0.65 7.28
C PHE A 215 -9.09 -0.63 7.35
N VAL A 216 -8.52 0.24 8.19
CA VAL A 216 -7.09 0.31 8.48
C VAL A 216 -6.91 0.03 9.96
N VAL A 217 -6.30 -1.10 10.29
CA VAL A 217 -6.15 -1.59 11.68
C VAL A 217 -4.90 -1.00 12.31
N GLU A 218 -5.01 -0.38 13.48
CA GLU A 218 -3.88 0.29 14.16
C GLU A 218 -3.18 1.30 13.23
N PRO A 219 -3.90 2.37 12.84
CA PRO A 219 -3.42 3.34 11.86
C PRO A 219 -2.12 4.04 12.27
N ASP A 220 -1.81 4.14 13.56
CA ASP A 220 -0.59 4.79 14.06
C ASP A 220 0.68 3.93 13.83
N PHE A 221 0.53 2.62 13.61
CA PHE A 221 1.64 1.76 13.24
C PHE A 221 1.95 1.94 11.75
N LEU A 222 2.79 2.93 11.42
CA LEU A 222 3.14 3.20 10.02
C LEU A 222 3.97 2.06 9.42
N VAL A 223 3.50 1.53 8.29
CA VAL A 223 4.18 0.51 7.48
C VAL A 223 4.79 1.17 6.24
N GLU A 224 6.02 0.80 5.90
CA GLU A 224 6.67 1.29 4.68
C GLU A 224 5.93 0.82 3.43
N VAL A 225 5.68 1.74 2.49
CA VAL A 225 5.04 1.42 1.20
C VAL A 225 5.78 0.31 0.45
N THR A 226 7.11 0.31 0.50
CA THR A 226 7.94 -0.73 -0.12
C THR A 226 7.66 -2.11 0.48
N SER A 227 7.48 -2.21 1.81
CA SER A 227 7.17 -3.47 2.50
C SER A 227 5.85 -4.08 2.03
N VAL A 228 4.82 -3.24 1.84
CA VAL A 228 3.52 -3.68 1.32
C VAL A 228 3.64 -4.07 -0.15
N SER A 229 4.24 -3.22 -0.98
CA SER A 229 4.31 -3.43 -2.43
C SER A 229 5.13 -4.67 -2.83
N GLU A 230 6.19 -4.99 -2.08
CA GLU A 230 7.04 -6.16 -2.35
C GLU A 230 6.32 -7.49 -2.12
N CYS A 231 5.23 -7.50 -1.36
CA CYS A 231 4.41 -8.70 -1.18
C CYS A 231 3.59 -9.04 -2.43
N PHE A 232 3.40 -8.09 -3.36
CA PHE A 232 2.69 -8.32 -4.61
C PHE A 232 3.62 -8.87 -5.68
N GLN A 233 3.49 -10.17 -5.96
CA GLN A 233 4.25 -10.88 -6.97
C GLN A 233 3.34 -11.30 -8.13
N PRO A 234 3.88 -11.62 -9.32
CA PRO A 234 3.07 -12.05 -10.46
C PRO A 234 2.17 -13.25 -10.15
N GLN A 235 2.63 -14.15 -9.27
CA GLN A 235 1.90 -15.34 -8.84
C GLN A 235 0.85 -15.11 -7.74
N GLY A 236 0.88 -13.98 -7.03
CA GLY A 236 0.19 -13.86 -5.74
C GLY A 236 0.62 -12.64 -4.94
N ALA A 237 -0.30 -12.08 -4.15
CA ALA A 237 0.07 -11.30 -2.98
C ALA A 237 0.25 -12.23 -1.78
N ASP A 238 1.39 -12.14 -1.10
CA ASP A 238 1.68 -12.97 0.07
C ASP A 238 2.41 -12.16 1.16
N PRO A 239 1.86 -12.06 2.39
CA PRO A 239 2.48 -11.32 3.48
C PRO A 239 3.63 -12.11 4.16
N TRP A 240 3.75 -13.42 3.97
CA TRP A 240 4.78 -14.23 4.65
C TRP A 240 6.18 -13.96 4.12
N GLY A 241 6.30 -13.55 2.86
CA GLY A 241 7.56 -13.04 2.30
C GLY A 241 8.13 -11.85 3.06
N TYR A 242 7.27 -10.97 3.60
CA TYR A 242 7.69 -9.86 4.47
C TYR A 242 8.32 -10.37 5.77
N LEU A 243 7.66 -11.32 6.45
CA LEU A 243 8.19 -11.92 7.68
C LEU A 243 9.53 -12.62 7.42
N LEU A 244 9.62 -13.43 6.36
CA LEU A 244 10.84 -14.16 6.02
C LEU A 244 12.03 -13.21 5.84
N LYS A 245 11.84 -12.10 5.13
CA LYS A 245 12.91 -11.13 4.84
C LYS A 245 13.56 -10.56 6.10
N LYS A 246 12.84 -10.47 7.22
CA LYS A 246 13.39 -10.01 8.50
C LYS A 246 14.46 -10.93 9.09
N PHE A 247 14.48 -12.20 8.66
CA PHE A 247 15.38 -13.23 9.18
C PHE A 247 16.40 -13.71 8.15
N LEU A 248 16.46 -13.08 6.97
CA LEU A 248 17.51 -13.34 5.98
C LEU A 248 18.69 -12.39 6.19
N PRO A 249 19.93 -12.84 5.94
CA PRO A 249 21.08 -11.95 5.96
C PRO A 249 20.97 -10.89 4.86
N PHE A 250 21.41 -9.68 5.15
CA PHE A 250 21.55 -8.65 4.12
C PHE A 250 22.74 -8.98 3.21
N GLU A 251 22.52 -8.98 1.89
CA GLU A 251 23.56 -9.21 0.89
C GLU A 251 23.70 -8.00 -0.04
N ALA A 252 24.91 -7.45 -0.11
CA ALA A 252 25.22 -6.42 -1.10
C ALA A 252 25.33 -7.07 -2.49
N THR A 253 24.43 -6.69 -3.40
CA THR A 253 24.43 -7.20 -4.78
C THR A 253 24.76 -6.09 -5.78
N SER A 254 25.31 -6.47 -6.94
CA SER A 254 25.56 -5.52 -8.03
C SER A 254 24.27 -4.81 -8.49
N ALA A 255 23.12 -5.48 -8.43
CA ALA A 255 21.83 -4.88 -8.78
C ALA A 255 21.40 -3.79 -7.81
N LEU A 256 21.56 -4.02 -6.49
CA LEU A 256 21.30 -3.00 -5.47
C LEU A 256 22.24 -1.80 -5.65
N MET A 257 23.52 -2.04 -5.90
CA MET A 257 24.49 -0.97 -6.12
C MET A 257 24.16 -0.13 -7.35
N ILE A 258 23.78 -0.76 -8.47
CA ILE A 258 23.34 -0.04 -9.68
C ILE A 258 22.07 0.78 -9.40
N GLY A 259 21.14 0.26 -8.59
CA GLY A 259 19.97 1.01 -8.12
C GLY A 259 20.34 2.28 -7.37
N HIS A 260 21.21 2.18 -6.37
CA HIS A 260 21.69 3.35 -5.62
C HIS A 260 22.39 4.38 -6.51
N ILE A 261 23.26 3.92 -7.42
CA ILE A 261 23.94 4.80 -8.38
C ILE A 261 22.94 5.49 -9.32
N ALA A 262 21.91 4.78 -9.77
CA ALA A 262 20.89 5.36 -10.65
C ALA A 262 20.07 6.46 -9.93
N ASN A 263 19.69 6.25 -8.66
CA ASN A 263 19.03 7.28 -7.86
C ASN A 263 19.93 8.50 -7.67
N TYR A 264 21.20 8.28 -7.29
CA TYR A 264 22.18 9.36 -7.18
C TYR A 264 22.34 10.16 -8.48
N PHE A 265 22.40 9.48 -9.63
CA PHE A 265 22.48 10.18 -10.92
C PHE A 265 21.21 10.97 -11.23
N LEU A 266 20.03 10.47 -10.90
CA LEU A 266 18.79 11.23 -11.07
C LEU A 266 18.84 12.52 -10.25
N ASP A 267 19.21 12.43 -8.96
CA ASP A 267 19.27 13.57 -8.06
C ASP A 267 20.25 14.65 -8.54
N GLU A 268 21.47 14.24 -8.90
CA GLU A 268 22.49 15.16 -9.38
C GLU A 268 22.12 15.77 -10.73
N LEU A 269 21.54 15.00 -11.66
CA LEU A 269 21.11 15.53 -12.96
C LEU A 269 19.89 16.47 -12.83
N MET A 270 19.00 16.21 -11.87
CA MET A 270 17.91 17.13 -11.56
C MET A 270 18.41 18.44 -10.97
N THR A 271 19.56 18.44 -10.30
CA THR A 271 20.23 19.64 -9.79
C THR A 271 21.04 20.36 -10.89
N ASP A 272 21.93 19.62 -11.56
CA ASP A 272 22.79 20.05 -12.67
C ASP A 272 22.62 19.13 -13.89
N PRO A 273 21.76 19.50 -14.86
CA PRO A 273 21.55 18.72 -16.08
C PRO A 273 22.80 18.58 -16.97
N GLU A 274 23.78 19.48 -16.82
CA GLU A 274 24.99 19.49 -17.64
C GLU A 274 26.09 18.58 -17.10
N ALA A 275 25.99 18.13 -15.83
CA ALA A 275 26.91 17.20 -15.20
C ALA A 275 27.26 16.02 -16.13
N THR A 276 28.52 15.56 -16.07
CA THR A 276 28.98 14.44 -16.90
C THR A 276 29.18 13.17 -16.07
N PHE A 277 29.18 12.02 -16.74
CA PHE A 277 29.47 10.74 -16.09
C PHE A 277 30.86 10.74 -15.44
N GLN A 278 31.84 11.41 -16.04
CA GLN A 278 33.20 11.48 -15.52
C GLN A 278 33.27 12.26 -14.20
N ASP A 279 32.38 13.24 -14.01
CA ASP A 279 32.31 14.04 -12.79
C ASP A 279 31.60 13.28 -11.67
N LEU A 280 30.51 12.59 -11.99
CA LEU A 280 29.66 11.94 -10.98
C LEU A 280 30.11 10.52 -10.60
N ALA A 281 30.66 9.75 -11.55
CA ALA A 281 31.02 8.36 -11.28
C ALA A 281 32.02 8.20 -10.12
N PRO A 282 33.08 9.03 -9.98
CA PRO A 282 33.99 8.94 -8.83
C PRO A 282 33.30 9.20 -7.49
N LYS A 283 32.33 10.12 -7.45
CA LYS A 283 31.58 10.47 -6.24
C LYS A 283 30.74 9.31 -5.72
N THR A 284 30.25 8.43 -6.60
CA THR A 284 29.50 7.24 -6.19
C THR A 284 30.28 6.33 -5.23
N PHE A 285 31.61 6.24 -5.38
CA PHE A 285 32.47 5.47 -4.48
C PHE A 285 32.52 6.06 -3.06
N GLN A 286 32.48 7.39 -2.95
CA GLN A 286 32.51 8.10 -1.67
C GLN A 286 31.21 7.96 -0.88
N LEU A 287 30.08 7.75 -1.58
CA LEU A 287 28.78 7.58 -0.94
C LEU A 287 28.61 6.23 -0.24
N ASN A 288 29.30 5.18 -0.72
CA ASN A 288 29.17 3.84 -0.13
C ASN A 288 30.47 3.01 -0.15
N PRO A 289 31.57 3.54 0.42
CA PRO A 289 32.90 2.94 0.28
C PRO A 289 32.97 1.53 0.87
N LEU A 290 32.32 1.29 2.02
CA LEU A 290 32.33 -0.02 2.68
C LEU A 290 31.64 -1.11 1.85
N THR A 291 30.54 -0.77 1.17
CA THR A 291 29.85 -1.75 0.32
C THR A 291 30.67 -2.06 -0.94
N PHE A 292 31.40 -1.07 -1.49
CA PHE A 292 32.30 -1.33 -2.61
C PHE A 292 33.42 -2.32 -2.26
N CYS A 293 33.90 -2.32 -1.01
CA CYS A 293 34.91 -3.27 -0.53
C CYS A 293 34.44 -4.74 -0.54
N LEU A 294 33.13 -5.00 -0.67
CA LEU A 294 32.57 -6.36 -0.76
C LEU A 294 32.61 -6.93 -2.19
N PHE A 295 32.95 -6.11 -3.19
CA PHE A 295 33.00 -6.52 -4.59
C PHE A 295 34.44 -6.65 -5.07
N THR A 296 34.65 -7.58 -6.00
CA THR A 296 35.91 -7.67 -6.75
C THR A 296 36.04 -6.51 -7.74
N ASP A 297 37.28 -6.13 -8.10
CA ASP A 297 37.55 -5.11 -9.12
C ASP A 297 36.80 -5.36 -10.44
N ARG A 298 36.62 -6.62 -10.82
CA ARG A 298 35.84 -7.00 -12.00
C ARG A 298 34.38 -6.61 -11.84
N GLN A 299 33.75 -6.96 -10.72
CA GLN A 299 32.36 -6.61 -10.44
C GLN A 299 32.17 -5.09 -10.39
N ILE A 300 33.12 -4.35 -9.81
CA ILE A 300 33.09 -2.89 -9.78
C ILE A 300 33.10 -2.30 -11.19
N ARG A 301 34.00 -2.79 -12.08
CA ARG A 301 34.03 -2.36 -13.48
C ARG A 301 32.72 -2.66 -14.20
N GLU A 302 32.13 -3.84 -13.97
CA GLU A 302 30.83 -4.21 -14.55
C GLU A 302 29.68 -3.34 -14.02
N ILE A 303 29.68 -2.99 -12.73
CA ILE A 303 28.73 -2.04 -12.13
C ILE A 303 28.85 -0.69 -12.82
N MET A 304 30.05 -0.12 -12.90
CA MET A 304 30.26 1.21 -13.51
C MET A 304 29.89 1.25 -14.99
N GLN A 305 30.22 0.19 -15.75
CA GLN A 305 29.83 0.07 -17.15
C GLN A 305 28.31 0.06 -17.32
N LYS A 306 27.59 -0.69 -16.48
CA LYS A 306 26.12 -0.70 -16.50
C LYS A 306 25.54 0.64 -16.08
N SER A 307 26.09 1.26 -15.03
CA SER A 307 25.68 2.58 -14.54
C SER A 307 25.83 3.69 -15.58
N GLN A 308 26.82 3.60 -16.48
CA GLN A 308 26.95 4.55 -17.59
C GLN A 308 25.72 4.59 -18.50
N LYS A 309 25.09 3.43 -18.76
CA LYS A 309 23.84 3.36 -19.52
C LYS A 309 22.72 4.09 -18.80
N HIS A 310 22.57 3.84 -17.49
CA HIS A 310 21.59 4.53 -16.65
C HIS A 310 21.79 6.04 -16.69
N PHE A 311 23.05 6.51 -16.56
CA PHE A 311 23.38 7.93 -16.63
C PHE A 311 22.90 8.57 -17.94
N VAL A 312 23.21 7.96 -19.09
CA VAL A 312 22.80 8.49 -20.40
C VAL A 312 21.28 8.59 -20.52
N HIS A 313 20.57 7.56 -20.08
CA HIS A 313 19.10 7.54 -20.12
C HIS A 313 18.50 8.59 -19.19
N LEU A 314 19.01 8.72 -17.97
CA LEU A 314 18.55 9.71 -17.00
C LEU A 314 18.84 11.13 -17.48
N LYS A 315 20.02 11.38 -18.06
CA LYS A 315 20.37 12.71 -18.60
C LYS A 315 19.40 13.13 -19.71
N ARG A 316 19.05 12.22 -20.62
CA ARG A 316 18.01 12.48 -21.63
C ARG A 316 16.64 12.70 -20.99
N MET A 317 16.28 11.88 -20.00
CA MET A 317 14.99 11.97 -19.31
C MET A 317 14.79 13.35 -18.68
N VAL A 318 15.79 13.83 -17.94
CA VAL A 318 15.77 15.14 -17.28
C VAL A 318 15.79 16.29 -18.28
N ALA A 319 16.59 16.19 -19.34
CA ALA A 319 16.74 17.27 -20.31
C ALA A 319 15.56 17.41 -21.29
N GLN A 320 14.84 16.32 -21.58
CA GLN A 320 13.86 16.28 -22.68
C GLN A 320 12.56 15.55 -22.32
N ASP A 321 12.65 14.30 -21.88
CA ASP A 321 11.47 13.42 -21.84
C ASP A 321 10.46 13.85 -20.75
N PHE A 322 10.91 14.36 -19.58
CA PHE A 322 9.99 14.88 -18.55
C PHE A 322 9.15 16.07 -19.03
N ALA A 323 9.76 17.03 -19.75
CA ALA A 323 9.04 18.18 -20.29
C ALA A 323 7.94 17.76 -21.28
N SER A 324 8.14 16.67 -22.02
CA SER A 324 7.13 16.12 -22.94
C SER A 324 5.88 15.59 -22.25
N GLU A 325 5.99 15.22 -20.97
CA GLU A 325 4.88 14.78 -20.10
C GLU A 325 4.36 15.94 -19.21
N ASN A 326 4.76 17.19 -19.49
CA ASN A 326 4.48 18.37 -18.68
C ASN A 326 5.00 18.29 -17.24
N ILE A 327 6.09 17.54 -17.03
CA ILE A 327 6.82 17.52 -15.76
C ILE A 327 8.00 18.48 -15.91
N LEU A 328 7.86 19.69 -15.37
CA LEU A 328 8.90 20.71 -15.42
C LEU A 328 9.86 20.54 -14.25
N ARG A 329 11.16 20.60 -14.52
CA ARG A 329 12.22 20.33 -13.54
C ARG A 329 12.13 21.27 -12.34
N GLU A 330 11.92 22.55 -12.58
CA GLU A 330 11.83 23.62 -11.58
C GLU A 330 10.70 23.44 -10.56
N ASP A 331 9.73 22.60 -10.87
CA ASP A 331 8.55 22.32 -10.04
C ASP A 331 8.62 20.93 -9.40
N CYS A 332 9.77 20.25 -9.52
CA CYS A 332 10.00 18.94 -8.93
C CYS A 332 10.67 19.02 -7.56
N TYR A 333 10.42 17.99 -6.76
CA TYR A 333 10.98 17.77 -5.42
C TYR A 333 11.61 16.37 -5.37
N LEU A 334 12.83 16.28 -4.83
CA LEU A 334 13.60 15.03 -4.73
C LEU A 334 13.43 14.38 -3.36
N GLU A 335 13.32 13.06 -3.38
CA GLU A 335 13.17 12.22 -2.20
C GLU A 335 12.07 12.67 -1.20
N PRO A 336 10.89 13.18 -1.64
CA PRO A 336 9.91 13.69 -0.71
C PRO A 336 9.31 12.55 0.11
N SER A 337 9.28 12.76 1.43
CA SER A 337 8.82 11.78 2.41
C SER A 337 7.47 12.18 3.00
N PHE A 338 6.62 11.20 3.27
CA PHE A 338 5.27 11.41 3.78
C PHE A 338 4.91 10.41 4.88
N TYR A 339 4.16 10.89 5.86
CA TYR A 339 3.45 10.08 6.85
C TYR A 339 1.95 10.16 6.59
N SER A 340 1.28 9.01 6.65
CA SER A 340 -0.18 8.95 6.56
C SER A 340 -0.71 7.99 7.61
N GLU A 341 -1.09 8.54 8.75
CA GLU A 341 -1.88 7.83 9.75
C GLU A 341 -3.24 7.39 9.17
N THR A 342 -3.82 8.16 8.23
CA THR A 342 -5.07 7.80 7.53
C THR A 342 -5.02 6.38 6.96
N TYR A 343 -3.94 6.02 6.27
CA TYR A 343 -3.75 4.69 5.67
C TYR A 343 -2.80 3.78 6.47
N GLY A 344 -2.22 4.28 7.56
CA GLY A 344 -1.20 3.60 8.34
C GLY A 344 0.07 3.28 7.53
N LEU A 345 0.47 4.22 6.68
CA LEU A 345 1.58 4.09 5.73
C LEU A 345 2.59 5.23 5.89
N GLN A 346 3.84 4.93 5.57
CA GLN A 346 4.88 5.92 5.32
C GLN A 346 5.64 5.56 4.05
N GLY A 347 6.23 6.55 3.40
CA GLY A 347 6.98 6.31 2.18
C GLY A 347 7.81 7.50 1.75
N ARG A 348 8.82 7.20 0.93
CA ARG A 348 9.70 8.15 0.28
C ARG A 348 9.65 7.92 -1.22
N LEU A 349 9.16 8.90 -1.95
CA LEU A 349 9.10 8.87 -3.41
C LEU A 349 10.49 9.26 -3.94
N ASP A 350 10.83 8.87 -5.16
CA ASP A 350 12.06 9.36 -5.79
C ASP A 350 11.88 10.80 -6.30
N LEU A 351 10.75 11.08 -6.97
CA LEU A 351 10.42 12.39 -7.52
C LEU A 351 8.93 12.72 -7.38
N LEU A 352 8.64 13.95 -6.95
CA LEU A 352 7.29 14.54 -6.97
C LEU A 352 7.33 15.84 -7.76
N TYR A 353 6.51 15.94 -8.81
CA TYR A 353 6.22 17.20 -9.49
C TYR A 353 4.99 17.84 -8.88
N ARG A 354 5.09 19.12 -8.51
CA ARG A 354 3.95 19.92 -8.04
C ARG A 354 4.12 21.39 -8.47
N PRO A 355 3.41 21.82 -9.53
CA PRO A 355 3.59 23.17 -10.09
C PRO A 355 2.98 24.25 -9.20
N ALA A 356 3.65 25.40 -9.11
CA ALA A 356 3.15 26.54 -8.36
C ALA A 356 1.87 27.11 -9.00
N GLY A 357 0.89 27.42 -8.16
CA GLY A 357 -0.39 28.00 -8.58
C GLY A 357 -1.37 27.00 -9.21
N GLN A 358 -1.01 25.72 -9.29
CA GLN A 358 -1.88 24.60 -9.65
C GLN A 358 -1.74 23.50 -8.60
N ASP A 359 -1.99 23.86 -7.35
CA ASP A 359 -1.76 23.01 -6.18
C ASP A 359 -2.63 21.74 -6.16
N ASP A 360 -3.64 21.66 -7.04
CA ASP A 360 -4.49 20.51 -7.29
C ASP A 360 -3.90 19.52 -8.32
N GLN A 361 -2.69 19.76 -8.85
CA GLN A 361 -2.00 18.85 -9.76
C GLN A 361 -0.70 18.34 -9.16
N ALA A 362 -0.43 17.06 -9.38
CA ALA A 362 0.84 16.45 -9.01
C ALA A 362 1.21 15.33 -10.01
N ALA A 363 2.49 15.02 -10.10
CA ALA A 363 2.94 13.79 -10.73
C ALA A 363 4.00 13.07 -9.87
N ILE A 364 3.90 11.76 -9.78
CA ILE A 364 4.84 10.90 -9.06
C ILE A 364 5.69 10.18 -10.11
N VAL A 365 7.01 10.19 -9.96
CA VAL A 365 7.92 9.35 -10.75
C VAL A 365 8.74 8.47 -9.82
N GLU A 366 8.53 7.16 -9.91
CA GLU A 366 9.31 6.15 -9.18
C GLU A 366 10.41 5.56 -10.08
N LEU A 367 11.67 5.62 -9.66
CA LEU A 367 12.82 5.12 -10.40
C LEU A 367 13.06 3.63 -10.13
N LYS A 368 13.28 2.87 -11.20
CA LYS A 368 13.67 1.45 -11.15
C LYS A 368 14.83 1.17 -12.09
N SER A 369 15.94 0.67 -11.56
CA SER A 369 17.12 0.30 -12.36
C SER A 369 16.96 -1.06 -13.07
N GLY A 370 16.19 -1.98 -12.47
CA GLY A 370 15.95 -3.32 -13.04
C GLY A 370 15.02 -3.33 -14.25
N LYS A 371 14.97 -4.47 -14.95
CA LYS A 371 13.93 -4.71 -15.97
C LYS A 371 12.61 -5.06 -15.29
N PRO A 372 11.46 -4.67 -15.86
CA PRO A 372 10.16 -5.13 -15.35
C PRO A 372 10.06 -6.66 -15.46
N PHE A 373 9.58 -7.29 -14.40
CA PHE A 373 9.43 -8.75 -14.32
C PHE A 373 7.96 -9.12 -14.48
N MET A 374 7.67 -9.99 -15.48
CA MET A 374 6.32 -10.39 -15.86
C MET A 374 5.33 -9.20 -15.90
N PRO A 375 5.59 -8.20 -16.76
CA PRO A 375 4.84 -6.96 -16.73
C PRO A 375 3.35 -7.15 -17.02
N ASN A 376 2.52 -6.34 -16.36
CA ASN A 376 1.10 -6.19 -16.67
C ASN A 376 0.88 -5.49 -18.03
N VAL A 377 -0.39 -5.24 -18.41
CA VAL A 377 -0.75 -4.55 -19.66
C VAL A 377 -0.11 -3.16 -19.81
N TYR A 378 0.21 -2.50 -18.69
CA TYR A 378 0.88 -1.20 -18.66
C TYR A 378 2.41 -1.30 -18.75
N GLY A 379 2.96 -2.52 -18.84
CA GLY A 379 4.40 -2.74 -18.88
C GLY A 379 5.06 -2.73 -17.51
N LEU A 380 4.32 -2.88 -16.41
CA LEU A 380 4.83 -2.68 -15.05
C LEU A 380 4.90 -4.00 -14.27
N SER A 381 5.95 -4.18 -13.47
CA SER A 381 6.00 -5.25 -12.45
C SER A 381 4.88 -5.04 -11.43
N ALA A 382 4.26 -6.11 -10.93
CA ALA A 382 3.16 -6.03 -9.97
C ALA A 382 3.53 -5.24 -8.69
N SER A 383 4.73 -5.47 -8.15
CA SER A 383 5.23 -4.74 -6.97
C SER A 383 5.42 -3.25 -7.26
N HIS A 384 6.06 -2.91 -8.38
CA HIS A 384 6.31 -1.51 -8.75
C HIS A 384 4.99 -0.76 -8.98
N PHE A 385 4.02 -1.40 -9.62
CA PHE A 385 2.69 -0.82 -9.83
C PHE A 385 1.96 -0.58 -8.50
N THR A 386 1.99 -1.55 -7.59
CA THR A 386 1.37 -1.39 -6.27
C THR A 386 2.04 -0.28 -5.47
N GLN A 387 3.36 -0.14 -5.58
CA GLN A 387 4.12 0.92 -4.92
C GLN A 387 3.63 2.32 -5.33
N THR A 388 3.43 2.57 -6.63
CA THR A 388 2.90 3.86 -7.09
C THR A 388 1.47 4.11 -6.65
N LEU A 389 0.62 3.07 -6.61
CA LEU A 389 -0.75 3.18 -6.09
C LEU A 389 -0.78 3.54 -4.59
N LEU A 390 0.20 3.12 -3.81
CA LEU A 390 0.31 3.46 -2.39
C LEU A 390 0.91 4.86 -2.20
N TYR A 391 1.87 5.28 -3.03
CA TYR A 391 2.34 6.67 -3.01
C TYR A 391 1.25 7.66 -3.43
N ASP A 392 0.41 7.29 -4.39
CA ASP A 392 -0.80 8.03 -4.74
C ASP A 392 -1.66 8.29 -3.49
N LEU A 393 -1.87 7.29 -2.62
CA LEU A 393 -2.59 7.48 -1.35
C LEU A 393 -1.88 8.45 -0.41
N LEU A 394 -0.54 8.38 -0.28
CA LEU A 394 0.23 9.30 0.57
C LEU A 394 0.08 10.76 0.10
N VAL A 395 0.18 11.00 -1.21
CA VAL A 395 0.03 12.34 -1.80
C VAL A 395 -1.38 12.88 -1.59
N HIS A 396 -2.43 12.06 -1.78
CA HIS A 396 -3.81 12.47 -1.47
C HIS A 396 -4.03 12.71 0.03
N SER A 397 -3.35 11.97 0.90
CA SER A 397 -3.42 12.18 2.36
C SER A 397 -2.82 13.52 2.76
N ALA A 398 -1.70 13.91 2.14
CA ALA A 398 -0.99 15.14 2.47
C ALA A 398 -1.64 16.39 1.83
N PHE A 399 -2.09 16.30 0.58
CA PHE A 399 -2.54 17.45 -0.20
C PHE A 399 -4.05 17.48 -0.51
N GLY A 400 -4.78 16.45 -0.08
CA GLY A 400 -6.23 16.37 -0.19
C GLY A 400 -6.73 15.47 -1.32
N SER A 401 -7.97 14.98 -1.17
CA SER A 401 -8.56 13.99 -2.07
C SER A 401 -8.93 14.52 -3.47
N LYS A 402 -8.82 15.83 -3.69
CA LYS A 402 -9.13 16.48 -4.98
C LYS A 402 -7.90 16.63 -5.87
N THR A 403 -6.71 16.39 -5.34
CA THR A 403 -5.46 16.46 -6.10
C THR A 403 -5.48 15.44 -7.23
N LYS A 404 -5.20 15.88 -8.45
CA LYS A 404 -5.06 15.05 -9.65
C LYS A 404 -3.62 14.59 -9.72
N VAL A 405 -3.39 13.32 -9.43
CA VAL A 405 -2.05 12.74 -9.42
C VAL A 405 -1.85 11.88 -10.67
N ALA A 406 -0.82 12.21 -11.46
CA ALA A 406 -0.34 11.35 -12.54
C ALA A 406 0.81 10.47 -12.04
N ASN A 407 0.66 9.16 -12.14
CA ASN A 407 1.64 8.22 -11.58
C ASN A 407 2.49 7.61 -12.70
N TYR A 408 3.81 7.62 -12.52
CA TYR A 408 4.77 7.10 -13.48
C TYR A 408 5.84 6.22 -12.83
N ILE A 409 6.33 5.26 -13.60
CA ILE A 409 7.51 4.45 -13.26
C ILE A 409 8.57 4.65 -14.33
N LEU A 410 9.76 5.09 -13.91
CA LEU A 410 10.92 5.30 -14.75
C LEU A 410 11.85 4.09 -14.68
N TYR A 411 11.83 3.25 -15.71
CA TYR A 411 12.76 2.13 -15.83
C TYR A 411 14.06 2.54 -16.55
N SER A 412 15.00 3.13 -15.81
CA SER A 412 16.23 3.70 -16.40
C SER A 412 17.13 2.68 -17.11
N GLY A 413 17.00 1.39 -16.82
CA GLY A 413 17.75 0.33 -17.51
C GLY A 413 17.19 -0.07 -18.88
N GLN A 414 15.99 0.39 -19.25
CA GLN A 414 15.34 0.05 -20.53
C GLN A 414 15.82 0.96 -21.66
N ASP A 415 15.87 0.42 -22.88
CA ASP A 415 16.28 1.15 -24.08
C ASP A 415 15.14 1.99 -24.67
N ASP A 416 13.91 1.48 -24.59
CA ASP A 416 12.69 2.13 -25.09
C ASP A 416 11.60 2.19 -24.01
N ARG A 417 10.72 3.19 -24.11
CA ARG A 417 9.59 3.41 -23.18
C ARG A 417 10.04 3.30 -21.72
N GLN A 418 11.06 4.08 -21.36
CA GLN A 418 11.62 4.12 -20.01
C GLN A 418 10.57 4.60 -19.00
N LEU A 419 9.92 5.73 -19.30
CA LEU A 419 8.85 6.29 -18.48
C LEU A 419 7.51 5.66 -18.86
N ARG A 420 6.80 5.12 -17.88
CA ARG A 420 5.54 4.38 -18.09
C ARG A 420 4.48 4.87 -17.13
N PHE A 421 3.31 5.22 -17.66
CA PHE A 421 2.16 5.61 -16.87
C PHE A 421 1.59 4.42 -16.08
N ALA A 422 1.23 4.67 -14.84
CA ALA A 422 0.66 3.72 -13.89
C ALA A 422 -0.75 4.19 -13.49
N PRO A 423 -1.82 3.72 -14.13
CA PRO A 423 -3.17 4.20 -13.83
C PRO A 423 -3.61 3.84 -12.41
N THR A 424 -4.33 4.75 -11.75
CA THR A 424 -4.89 4.50 -10.42
C THR A 424 -6.05 3.50 -10.49
N ILE A 425 -5.93 2.38 -9.78
CA ILE A 425 -6.97 1.34 -9.68
C ILE A 425 -7.38 1.20 -8.21
N ARG A 426 -8.57 1.72 -7.87
CA ARG A 426 -9.10 1.75 -6.49
C ARG A 426 -9.20 0.36 -5.85
N SER A 427 -9.64 -0.65 -6.59
CA SER A 427 -9.74 -2.01 -6.05
C SER A 427 -8.38 -2.55 -5.62
N GLN A 428 -7.30 -2.23 -6.34
CA GLN A 428 -5.94 -2.63 -5.96
C GLN A 428 -5.37 -1.80 -4.80
N GLN A 429 -5.74 -0.52 -4.67
CA GLN A 429 -5.42 0.27 -3.47
C GLN A 429 -6.05 -0.38 -2.22
N TYR A 430 -7.31 -0.83 -2.30
CA TYR A 430 -7.96 -1.52 -1.18
C TYR A 430 -7.36 -2.89 -0.88
N GLU A 431 -6.94 -3.66 -1.90
CA GLU A 431 -6.18 -4.90 -1.69
C GLU A 431 -4.83 -4.63 -0.99
N ALA A 432 -4.13 -3.55 -1.37
CA ALA A 432 -2.88 -3.17 -0.73
C ALA A 432 -3.08 -2.71 0.73
N MET A 433 -4.17 -2.00 1.04
CA MET A 433 -4.55 -1.66 2.43
C MET A 433 -4.86 -2.92 3.25
N GLN A 434 -5.60 -3.87 2.68
CA GLN A 434 -5.91 -5.14 3.34
C GLN A 434 -4.63 -5.94 3.64
N LEU A 435 -3.71 -6.00 2.68
CA LEU A 435 -2.41 -6.64 2.88
C LEU A 435 -1.58 -5.89 3.94
N ARG A 436 -1.61 -4.54 3.96
CA ARG A 436 -0.98 -3.74 5.01
C ARG A 436 -1.50 -4.14 6.40
N ASN A 437 -2.79 -4.38 6.56
CA ASN A 437 -3.33 -4.88 7.83
C ASN A 437 -2.77 -6.27 8.20
N GLN A 438 -2.57 -7.15 7.21
CA GLN A 438 -1.91 -8.45 7.45
C GLN A 438 -0.45 -8.28 7.91
N LEU A 439 0.28 -7.29 7.38
CA LEU A 439 1.63 -7.00 7.86
C LEU A 439 1.63 -6.52 9.31
N VAL A 440 0.71 -5.63 9.69
CA VAL A 440 0.53 -5.20 11.09
C VAL A 440 0.24 -6.40 12.00
N ALA A 441 -0.60 -7.35 11.57
CA ALA A 441 -0.83 -8.57 12.34
C ALA A 441 0.42 -9.46 12.47
N LEU A 442 1.26 -9.56 11.45
CA LEU A 442 2.53 -10.29 11.57
C LEU A 442 3.46 -9.63 12.58
N GLU A 443 3.49 -8.30 12.62
CA GLU A 443 4.25 -7.55 13.64
C GLU A 443 3.68 -7.78 15.04
N ARG A 444 2.34 -7.82 15.19
CA ARG A 444 1.68 -8.14 16.46
C ARG A 444 1.96 -9.57 16.92
N LEU A 445 1.87 -10.56 16.03
CA LEU A 445 2.21 -11.94 16.33
C LEU A 445 3.67 -12.10 16.78
N LEU A 446 4.60 -11.36 16.15
CA LEU A 446 5.98 -11.32 16.61
C LEU A 446 6.08 -10.72 18.01
N ALA A 447 5.45 -9.57 18.26
CA ALA A 447 5.50 -8.88 19.54
C ALA A 447 4.91 -9.71 20.70
N GLN A 448 3.91 -10.55 20.42
CA GLN A 448 3.28 -11.47 21.38
C GLN A 448 4.17 -12.68 21.74
N LEU A 449 5.27 -12.94 21.02
CA LEU A 449 6.16 -14.06 21.35
C LEU A 449 6.79 -13.90 22.74
N GLY A 450 6.61 -14.89 23.60
CA GLY A 450 7.06 -14.87 24.99
C GLY A 450 6.09 -14.21 25.96
N GLU A 451 4.90 -13.82 25.50
CA GLU A 451 3.77 -13.43 26.36
C GLU A 451 2.81 -14.63 26.54
N GLY A 452 2.00 -14.59 27.61
CA GLY A 452 1.03 -15.65 27.92
C GLY A 452 1.61 -16.89 28.61
N GLU A 453 0.77 -17.91 28.79
CA GLU A 453 1.10 -19.15 29.51
C GLU A 453 1.59 -20.30 28.60
N ASP A 454 1.41 -20.16 27.28
CA ASP A 454 1.79 -21.18 26.30
C ASP A 454 3.31 -21.38 26.23
N ASP A 455 3.77 -22.61 25.97
CA ASP A 455 5.19 -22.88 25.80
C ASP A 455 5.79 -22.11 24.60
N LEU A 456 6.96 -21.51 24.82
CA LEU A 456 7.61 -20.65 23.84
C LEU A 456 7.90 -21.35 22.50
N ILE A 457 8.24 -22.65 22.50
CA ILE A 457 8.48 -23.41 21.28
C ILE A 457 7.18 -23.58 20.51
N GLU A 458 6.07 -23.84 21.20
CA GLU A 458 4.75 -23.92 20.57
C GLU A 458 4.34 -22.58 19.93
N GLN A 459 4.57 -21.47 20.64
CA GLN A 459 4.33 -20.13 20.10
C GLN A 459 5.15 -19.90 18.82
N GLY A 460 6.45 -20.18 18.87
CA GLY A 460 7.33 -20.07 17.70
C GLY A 460 6.91 -20.99 16.55
N GLN A 461 6.45 -22.20 16.84
CA GLN A 461 5.99 -23.14 15.81
C GLN A 461 4.73 -22.65 15.08
N ARG A 462 3.80 -21.98 15.77
CA ARG A 462 2.59 -21.39 15.15
C ARG A 462 2.94 -20.30 14.14
N LEU A 463 4.03 -19.56 14.37
CA LEU A 463 4.50 -18.47 13.51
C LEU A 463 5.57 -18.93 12.51
N PHE A 464 6.76 -19.30 12.99
CA PHE A 464 7.91 -19.67 12.16
C PHE A 464 7.71 -21.01 11.43
N GLY A 465 6.92 -21.94 12.00
CA GLY A 465 6.54 -23.18 11.31
C GLY A 465 5.64 -22.95 10.07
N ARG A 466 5.16 -21.72 9.85
CA ARG A 466 4.51 -21.34 8.59
C ARG A 466 5.51 -20.99 7.48
N LEU A 467 6.76 -20.65 7.81
CA LEU A 467 7.82 -20.34 6.84
C LEU A 467 8.43 -21.63 6.27
N SER A 468 7.62 -22.39 5.53
CA SER A 468 7.99 -23.66 4.92
C SER A 468 7.62 -23.68 3.43
N PRO A 469 8.50 -24.16 2.53
CA PRO A 469 8.18 -24.34 1.12
C PRO A 469 6.95 -25.21 0.85
N ALA A 470 6.63 -26.15 1.76
CA ALA A 470 5.47 -27.02 1.62
C ALA A 470 4.13 -26.25 1.70
N ARG A 471 4.10 -25.13 2.42
CA ARG A 471 2.93 -24.26 2.54
C ARG A 471 2.76 -23.30 1.36
N PHE A 472 3.80 -23.15 0.54
CA PHE A 472 3.81 -22.26 -0.63
C PHE A 472 4.31 -22.99 -1.88
N PRO A 473 3.57 -24.01 -2.37
CA PRO A 473 4.01 -24.87 -3.47
C PRO A 473 4.24 -24.11 -4.78
N GLU A 474 3.56 -22.98 -4.97
CA GLU A 474 3.63 -22.13 -6.15
C GLU A 474 4.88 -21.23 -6.20
N LEU A 475 5.58 -21.03 -5.07
CA LEU A 475 6.80 -20.22 -5.04
C LEU A 475 7.93 -20.91 -5.83
N ARG A 476 8.65 -20.10 -6.60
CA ARG A 476 9.79 -20.49 -7.45
C ARG A 476 11.00 -19.58 -7.19
N GLY A 477 12.16 -19.98 -7.70
CA GLY A 477 13.39 -19.18 -7.66
C GLY A 477 13.87 -18.85 -6.25
N PHE A 478 14.43 -17.64 -6.08
CA PHE A 478 15.03 -17.18 -4.82
C PHE A 478 14.07 -17.24 -3.62
N ALA A 479 12.79 -16.87 -3.79
CA ALA A 479 11.82 -16.91 -2.71
C ALA A 479 11.65 -18.33 -2.12
N ARG A 480 11.60 -19.35 -2.98
CA ARG A 480 11.54 -20.75 -2.53
C ARG A 480 12.84 -21.19 -1.86
N SER A 481 13.99 -20.80 -2.42
CA SER A 481 15.30 -21.13 -1.87
C SER A 481 15.50 -20.52 -0.47
N HIS A 482 15.11 -19.26 -0.27
CA HIS A 482 15.20 -18.58 1.02
C HIS A 482 14.29 -19.21 2.07
N LEU A 483 13.06 -19.62 1.70
CA LEU A 483 12.20 -20.38 2.61
C LEU A 483 12.81 -21.72 3.01
N ALA A 484 13.35 -22.47 2.04
CA ALA A 484 13.99 -23.75 2.32
C ALA A 484 15.23 -23.59 3.21
N GLN A 485 16.00 -22.52 3.02
CA GLN A 485 17.14 -22.18 3.86
C GLN A 485 16.69 -21.86 5.29
N PHE A 486 15.68 -20.99 5.46
CA PHE A 486 15.14 -20.65 6.77
C PHE A 486 14.62 -21.89 7.50
N GLU A 487 13.77 -22.70 6.85
CA GLU A 487 13.21 -23.93 7.42
C GLU A 487 14.32 -24.90 7.85
N ALA A 488 15.34 -25.09 7.02
CA ALA A 488 16.46 -25.97 7.32
C ALA A 488 17.28 -25.49 8.52
N VAL A 489 17.51 -24.19 8.66
CA VAL A 489 18.22 -23.61 9.81
C VAL A 489 17.35 -23.72 11.06
N TYR A 490 16.10 -23.27 11.02
CA TYR A 490 15.19 -23.27 12.16
C TYR A 490 14.96 -24.68 12.73
N ASN A 491 14.82 -25.69 11.86
CA ASN A 491 14.61 -27.07 12.30
C ASN A 491 15.85 -27.73 12.89
N ARG A 492 17.06 -27.22 12.61
CA ARG A 492 18.32 -27.73 13.18
C ARG A 492 18.61 -27.17 14.57
N LEU A 493 18.01 -26.04 14.94
CA LEU A 493 18.16 -25.46 16.27
C LEU A 493 17.70 -26.45 17.33
N ASP A 494 18.50 -26.59 18.39
CA ASP A 494 18.07 -27.31 19.58
C ASP A 494 17.01 -26.52 20.37
N ASP A 495 16.46 -27.12 21.42
CA ASP A 495 15.38 -26.50 22.20
C ASP A 495 15.81 -25.18 22.87
N LEU A 496 17.06 -25.07 23.32
CA LEU A 496 17.57 -23.86 23.96
C LEU A 496 17.76 -22.76 22.91
N GLU A 497 18.37 -23.09 21.78
CA GLU A 497 18.58 -22.17 20.66
C GLU A 497 17.24 -21.66 20.10
N LYS A 498 16.23 -22.53 19.95
CA LYS A 498 14.88 -22.13 19.55
C LYS A 498 14.26 -21.17 20.56
N ARG A 499 14.28 -21.51 21.84
CA ARG A 499 13.74 -20.65 22.90
C ARG A 499 14.42 -19.29 22.90
N TYR A 500 15.75 -19.25 22.78
CA TYR A 500 16.48 -17.99 22.68
C TYR A 500 16.05 -17.18 21.45
N PHE A 501 16.03 -17.80 20.27
CA PHE A 501 15.63 -17.14 19.03
C PHE A 501 14.22 -16.56 19.11
N ILE A 502 13.25 -17.34 19.59
CA ILE A 502 11.84 -16.93 19.69
C ILE A 502 11.68 -15.80 20.72
N ALA A 503 12.28 -15.93 21.91
CA ALA A 503 12.25 -14.89 22.93
C ALA A 503 12.88 -13.58 22.44
N PHE A 504 14.03 -13.67 21.78
CA PHE A 504 14.75 -12.51 21.26
C PHE A 504 13.99 -11.84 20.10
N ALA A 505 13.39 -12.63 19.20
CA ALA A 505 12.53 -12.11 18.14
C ALA A 505 11.33 -11.33 18.73
N GLY A 506 10.68 -11.88 19.77
CA GLY A 506 9.59 -11.20 20.46
C GLY A 506 10.03 -9.92 21.16
N PHE A 507 11.18 -9.95 21.84
CA PHE A 507 11.78 -8.77 22.48
C PHE A 507 12.04 -7.65 21.46
N VAL A 508 12.72 -7.96 20.36
CA VAL A 508 13.02 -6.97 19.31
C VAL A 508 11.73 -6.42 18.69
N ALA A 509 10.72 -7.26 18.46
CA ALA A 509 9.44 -6.82 17.91
C ALA A 509 8.68 -5.88 18.85
N ARG A 510 8.69 -6.14 20.17
CA ARG A 510 8.12 -5.22 21.17
C ARG A 510 8.85 -3.89 21.21
N GLU A 511 10.19 -3.88 21.21
CA GLU A 511 10.97 -2.64 21.14
C GLU A 511 10.67 -1.83 19.88
N GLN A 512 10.52 -2.51 18.72
CA GLN A 512 10.12 -1.86 17.48
C GLN A 512 8.71 -1.28 17.54
N ALA A 513 7.76 -1.99 18.15
CA ALA A 513 6.39 -1.50 18.35
C ALA A 513 6.37 -0.27 19.27
N LEU A 514 7.06 -0.33 20.41
CA LEU A 514 7.20 0.79 21.35
C LEU A 514 7.82 2.02 20.67
N ALA A 515 8.86 1.84 19.85
CA ALA A 515 9.47 2.94 19.11
C ALA A 515 8.51 3.61 18.11
N LYS A 516 7.54 2.87 17.57
CA LYS A 516 6.58 3.38 16.59
C LYS A 516 5.37 4.04 17.23
N THR A 517 4.69 3.34 18.13
CA THR A 517 3.39 3.75 18.66
C THR A 517 3.42 4.08 20.14
N GLY A 518 4.50 3.75 20.84
CA GLY A 518 4.60 3.96 22.27
C GLY A 518 4.06 2.85 23.14
N ALA A 519 4.09 3.09 24.45
CA ALA A 519 3.55 2.20 25.48
C ALA A 519 2.11 2.57 25.84
N SER A 520 1.19 1.62 25.79
CA SER A 520 -0.24 1.84 26.09
C SER A 520 -0.51 2.32 27.52
N ASP A 521 0.39 2.03 28.47
CA ASP A 521 0.20 2.31 29.90
C ASP A 521 0.71 3.71 30.32
N GLN A 522 1.33 4.46 29.41
CA GLN A 522 1.84 5.81 29.66
C GLN A 522 1.50 6.72 28.49
N GLU A 523 0.41 7.49 28.63
CA GLU A 523 -0.17 8.36 27.59
C GLU A 523 0.83 9.34 26.95
N THR A 524 1.97 9.61 27.59
CA THR A 524 2.99 10.56 27.12
C THR A 524 4.10 9.93 26.28
N LEU A 525 4.21 8.59 26.19
CA LEU A 525 5.31 7.90 25.51
C LEU A 525 4.89 7.33 24.15
N ASN A 526 4.35 8.13 23.23
CA ASN A 526 3.77 7.69 21.95
C ASN A 526 4.77 7.34 20.81
N GLY A 527 6.06 7.11 21.12
CA GLY A 527 7.08 6.78 20.10
C GLY A 527 7.11 7.80 18.93
N LEU A 528 7.21 7.31 17.69
CA LEU A 528 7.08 8.13 16.47
C LEU A 528 5.68 8.76 16.34
N ALA A 529 4.63 8.04 16.72
CA ALA A 529 3.25 8.51 16.60
C ALA A 529 2.94 9.74 17.46
N ALA A 530 3.79 10.04 18.46
CA ALA A 530 3.77 11.29 19.21
C ALA A 530 3.77 12.53 18.30
N LEU A 531 4.32 12.43 17.09
CA LEU A 531 4.32 13.51 16.10
C LEU A 531 2.91 13.96 15.70
N TRP A 532 1.88 13.11 15.74
CA TRP A 532 0.51 13.49 15.41
C TRP A 532 -0.51 13.20 16.52
N LEU A 533 -0.19 12.33 17.48
CA LEU A 533 -1.06 12.04 18.62
C LEU A 533 -0.94 13.11 19.72
N ASN A 534 0.26 13.62 19.99
CA ASN A 534 0.42 14.65 21.00
C ASN A 534 0.06 16.03 20.42
N THR A 535 -0.68 16.78 21.21
CA THR A 535 -0.99 18.19 20.95
C THR A 535 0.29 19.04 20.91
N PRO A 536 0.29 20.19 20.21
CA PRO A 536 1.40 21.13 20.27
C PRO A 536 1.77 21.51 21.71
N GLU A 537 0.78 21.73 22.57
CA GLU A 537 0.96 22.08 23.98
C GLU A 537 1.74 21.00 24.74
N GLU A 538 1.32 19.74 24.63
CA GLU A 538 2.03 18.60 25.26
C GLU A 538 3.45 18.46 24.73
N LYS A 539 3.69 18.71 23.44
CA LYS A 539 5.04 18.64 22.87
C LYS A 539 5.94 19.76 23.40
N ILE A 540 5.40 20.96 23.59
CA ILE A 540 6.14 22.10 24.17
C ILE A 540 6.46 21.83 25.64
N GLU A 541 5.49 21.33 26.42
CA GLU A 541 5.68 20.96 27.83
C GLU A 541 6.74 19.87 28.00
N ASN A 542 6.77 18.90 27.07
CA ASN A 542 7.78 17.84 27.04
C ASN A 542 9.09 18.27 26.34
N PHE A 543 9.20 19.52 25.89
CA PHE A 543 10.36 20.08 25.20
C PHE A 543 10.73 19.36 23.87
N ASN A 544 9.78 18.69 23.23
CA ASN A 544 9.96 17.86 22.03
C ASN A 544 9.55 18.57 20.72
N LEU A 545 9.28 19.88 20.76
CA LEU A 545 8.94 20.69 19.59
C LEU A 545 9.68 22.03 19.65
N ILE A 546 10.17 22.46 18.49
CA ILE A 546 10.62 23.84 18.27
C ILE A 546 9.81 24.38 17.09
N GLU A 547 9.02 25.42 17.34
CA GLU A 547 8.11 26.01 16.34
C GLU A 547 8.30 27.54 16.24
N PHE A 548 7.58 28.15 15.29
CA PHE A 548 7.73 29.57 14.93
C PHE A 548 9.15 29.95 14.55
N LEU A 549 9.84 29.07 13.83
CA LEU A 549 11.16 29.33 13.27
C LEU A 549 11.03 30.06 11.94
N GLU A 550 11.89 31.04 11.71
CA GLU A 550 11.98 31.76 10.43
C GLU A 550 13.26 31.36 9.71
N LEU A 551 13.15 31.01 8.42
CA LEU A 551 14.32 30.70 7.62
C LEU A 551 15.15 31.96 7.40
N ALA A 552 16.42 31.91 7.80
CA ALA A 552 17.36 33.01 7.65
C ALA A 552 18.30 32.81 6.46
N GLU A 553 18.81 31.60 6.28
CA GLU A 553 19.72 31.23 5.18
C GLU A 553 19.35 29.84 4.65
N ASN A 554 19.31 29.71 3.32
CA ASN A 554 18.97 28.48 2.64
C ASN A 554 20.15 28.00 1.79
N HIS A 555 20.74 26.88 2.19
CA HIS A 555 21.80 26.17 1.48
C HIS A 555 21.35 24.76 1.09
N SER A 556 20.04 24.51 0.94
CA SER A 556 19.50 23.18 0.69
C SER A 556 19.97 22.56 -0.63
N GLY A 557 20.33 23.37 -1.60
CA GLY A 557 20.84 22.93 -2.91
C GLY A 557 22.34 22.65 -2.94
N GLU A 558 23.07 22.95 -1.87
CA GLU A 558 24.53 22.83 -1.83
C GLU A 558 25.00 21.40 -1.51
N GLU A 559 26.33 21.19 -1.60
CA GLU A 559 26.93 19.87 -1.33
C GLU A 559 26.56 19.35 0.06
N GLU A 560 26.62 20.23 1.05
CA GLU A 560 26.05 20.04 2.38
C GLU A 560 24.71 20.80 2.48
N PRO A 561 23.56 20.09 2.43
CA PRO A 561 22.26 20.76 2.37
C PRO A 561 21.84 21.29 3.75
N ILE A 562 22.21 22.54 4.03
CA ILE A 562 22.02 23.18 5.34
C ILE A 562 20.87 24.20 5.27
N LEU A 563 20.09 24.27 6.34
CA LEU A 563 19.13 25.34 6.57
C LEU A 563 19.45 26.02 7.92
N ILE A 564 19.46 27.35 7.93
CA ILE A 564 19.69 28.15 9.13
C ILE A 564 18.39 28.88 9.46
N PHE A 565 17.83 28.58 10.63
CA PHE A 565 16.64 29.22 11.14
C PHE A 565 16.99 30.21 12.26
N ARG A 566 16.26 31.31 12.33
CA ARG A 566 16.22 32.21 13.49
C ARG A 566 15.04 31.83 14.37
N ARG A 567 15.27 31.90 15.68
CA ARG A 567 14.21 31.87 16.67
C ARG A 567 13.49 33.22 16.64
N THR A 568 12.17 33.18 16.69
CA THR A 568 11.33 34.39 16.79
C THR A 568 10.98 34.66 18.25
N GLU A 569 10.33 35.81 18.53
CA GLU A 569 9.79 36.11 19.85
C GLU A 569 8.73 35.09 20.32
N ARG A 570 8.16 34.33 19.37
CA ARG A 570 7.17 33.27 19.64
C ARG A 570 7.80 31.89 19.85
N THR A 571 9.07 31.71 19.48
CA THR A 571 9.75 30.42 19.64
C THR A 571 9.96 30.14 21.12
N HIS A 572 9.53 28.96 21.58
CA HIS A 572 9.74 28.56 22.97
C HIS A 572 11.24 28.47 23.30
N PRO A 573 11.70 29.06 24.42
CA PRO A 573 13.13 29.17 24.72
C PRO A 573 13.77 27.83 25.10
N LEU A 574 12.99 26.89 25.64
CA LEU A 574 13.45 25.58 26.07
C LEU A 574 13.03 24.50 25.08
N ALA A 575 13.97 23.63 24.73
CA ALA A 575 13.72 22.42 23.94
C ALA A 575 14.78 21.35 24.31
N ASN A 576 14.42 20.07 24.29
CA ASN A 576 15.28 18.94 24.64
C ASN A 576 15.98 18.36 23.39
N PHE A 577 16.45 19.27 22.52
CA PHE A 577 17.23 18.92 21.35
C PHE A 577 18.71 19.23 21.58
N ARG A 578 19.58 18.43 20.98
CA ARG A 578 21.03 18.53 21.07
C ARG A 578 21.66 18.47 19.68
N SER A 579 22.84 19.07 19.54
CA SER A 579 23.67 18.82 18.36
C SER A 579 23.90 17.32 18.17
N GLY A 580 23.64 16.84 16.95
CA GLY A 580 23.69 15.43 16.58
C GLY A 580 22.33 14.73 16.57
N ASP A 581 21.30 15.30 17.20
CA ASP A 581 19.97 14.68 17.22
C ASP A 581 19.35 14.64 15.82
N ILE A 582 18.60 13.56 15.56
CA ILE A 582 17.80 13.41 14.35
C ILE A 582 16.43 14.04 14.62
N ALA A 583 15.99 14.90 13.72
CA ALA A 583 14.70 15.57 13.79
C ALA A 583 13.89 15.41 12.50
N VAL A 584 12.62 15.78 12.59
CA VAL A 584 11.71 15.89 11.44
C VAL A 584 11.30 17.36 11.33
N LEU A 585 11.71 17.99 10.23
CA LEU A 585 11.28 19.33 9.85
C LEU A 585 10.04 19.24 8.96
N TYR A 586 9.06 20.10 9.23
CA TYR A 586 7.85 20.25 8.42
C TYR A 586 7.32 21.68 8.54
N PRO A 587 6.61 22.20 7.52
CA PRO A 587 6.04 23.54 7.57
C PRO A 587 4.95 23.63 8.63
N GLN A 588 4.91 24.76 9.35
CA GLN A 588 3.82 25.07 10.26
C GLN A 588 2.62 25.58 9.45
N GLN A 589 1.47 24.90 9.58
CA GLN A 589 0.22 25.29 8.92
C GLN A 589 -0.87 25.45 9.97
N GLU A 590 -1.55 26.59 9.95
CA GLU A 590 -2.58 26.91 10.94
C GLU A 590 -3.78 25.95 10.81
N GLY A 591 -4.20 25.36 11.94
CA GLY A 591 -5.34 24.45 11.99
C GLY A 591 -5.12 23.05 11.40
N GLN A 592 -3.87 22.67 11.08
CA GLN A 592 -3.54 21.33 10.60
C GLN A 592 -2.41 20.69 11.40
N ILE A 593 -2.41 19.35 11.45
CA ILE A 593 -1.29 18.58 11.98
C ILE A 593 -0.20 18.57 10.91
N GLY A 594 0.71 19.56 10.95
CA GLY A 594 1.67 19.85 9.87
C GLY A 594 2.46 18.64 9.36
N VAL A 595 2.85 17.73 10.26
CA VAL A 595 3.60 16.51 9.91
C VAL A 595 2.81 15.51 9.03
N LEU A 596 1.48 15.59 9.03
CA LEU A 596 0.58 14.77 8.19
C LEU A 596 0.02 15.54 6.99
N ALA A 597 0.24 16.86 6.94
CA ALA A 597 -0.36 17.79 5.97
C ALA A 597 0.61 18.25 4.86
N GLY A 598 1.74 17.54 4.71
CA GLY A 598 2.73 17.91 3.72
C GLY A 598 3.92 16.97 3.67
N GLN A 599 4.90 17.35 2.86
CA GLN A 599 6.20 16.70 2.83
C GLN A 599 6.94 16.98 4.14
N ILE A 600 7.59 15.94 4.66
CA ILE A 600 8.49 16.04 5.80
C ILE A 600 9.95 15.92 5.36
N PHE A 601 10.84 16.52 6.13
CA PHE A 601 12.28 16.41 5.93
C PHE A 601 12.92 15.81 7.16
N LYS A 602 13.54 14.63 7.00
CA LYS A 602 14.43 14.09 8.02
C LYS A 602 15.73 14.88 7.99
N CYS A 603 16.18 15.37 9.14
CA CYS A 603 17.38 16.19 9.26
C CYS A 603 18.18 15.84 10.52
N SER A 604 19.39 16.36 10.61
CA SER A 604 20.22 16.35 11.82
C SER A 604 20.44 17.77 12.30
N ILE A 605 20.35 17.99 13.60
CA ILE A 605 20.68 19.27 14.22
C ILE A 605 22.20 19.38 14.29
N ILE A 606 22.76 20.41 13.66
CA ILE A 606 24.20 20.68 13.66
C ILE A 606 24.54 21.59 14.84
N GLU A 607 23.78 22.66 14.98
CA GLU A 607 23.98 23.68 16.01
C GLU A 607 22.62 24.22 16.48
N LEU A 608 22.54 24.54 17.77
CA LEU A 608 21.36 25.10 18.41
C LEU A 608 21.82 26.07 19.50
N ASP A 609 21.43 27.34 19.37
CA ASP A 609 21.65 28.35 20.41
C ASP A 609 20.36 29.16 20.71
N GLN A 610 20.49 30.28 21.43
CA GLN A 610 19.38 31.14 21.82
C GLN A 610 18.81 31.99 20.68
N GLU A 611 19.54 32.15 19.58
CA GLU A 611 19.17 32.96 18.43
C GLU A 611 18.87 32.11 17.19
N ARG A 612 19.59 31.01 16.99
CA ARG A 612 19.62 30.25 15.73
C ARG A 612 19.61 28.74 15.92
N ILE A 613 19.16 28.08 14.86
CA ILE A 613 19.14 26.62 14.71
C ILE A 613 19.69 26.29 13.34
N VAL A 614 20.74 25.48 13.30
CA VAL A 614 21.35 25.01 12.06
C VAL A 614 21.03 23.53 11.93
N ILE A 615 20.38 23.16 10.83
CA ILE A 615 20.08 21.77 10.51
C ILE A 615 20.71 21.36 9.18
N ARG A 616 21.02 20.08 9.05
CA ARG A 616 21.42 19.46 7.79
C ARG A 616 20.34 18.49 7.33
N LEU A 617 19.81 18.71 6.13
CA LEU A 617 18.86 17.81 5.50
C LEU A 617 19.56 16.49 5.12
N ARG A 618 18.81 15.39 5.05
CA ARG A 618 19.38 14.12 4.55
C ARG A 618 19.63 14.12 3.03
N SER A 619 18.91 14.96 2.30
CA SER A 619 18.92 14.97 0.84
C SER A 619 18.93 16.43 0.37
N ARG A 620 19.69 16.72 -0.69
CA ARG A 620 19.73 18.05 -1.30
C ARG A 620 18.38 18.40 -1.91
N GLN A 621 18.02 19.67 -1.87
CA GLN A 621 16.79 20.19 -2.45
C GLN A 621 17.16 21.35 -3.38
N PHE A 622 17.00 21.15 -4.68
CA PHE A 622 17.24 22.19 -5.68
C PHE A 622 16.03 23.14 -5.83
N ASN A 623 14.84 22.69 -5.44
CA ASN A 623 13.63 23.52 -5.39
C ASN A 623 13.42 24.00 -3.95
N ASP A 624 13.58 25.30 -3.74
CA ASP A 624 13.52 25.95 -2.44
C ASP A 624 12.13 26.48 -2.06
N ARG A 625 11.14 26.40 -2.96
CA ARG A 625 9.81 26.97 -2.73
C ARG A 625 9.10 26.43 -1.49
N ILE A 626 9.41 25.20 -1.08
CA ILE A 626 8.85 24.60 0.13
C ILE A 626 9.37 25.23 1.42
N PHE A 627 10.48 25.98 1.34
CA PHE A 627 11.08 26.72 2.45
C PHE A 627 10.84 28.23 2.36
N ALA A 628 10.18 28.70 1.29
CA ALA A 628 9.99 30.12 0.98
C ALA A 628 8.78 30.74 1.69
#